data_AF-A0A9E4V6Q7-F1
#
_entry.id   AF-A0A9E4V6Q7-F1
#
_cell.length_a   1.000
_cell.length_b   1.000
_cell.length_c   1.000
_cell.angle_alpha   90.00
_cell.angle_beta   90.00
_cell.angle_gamma   90.00
#
_symmetry.space_group_name_H-M   'P 1'
#
loop_
_entity.id
_entity.type
_entity.pdbx_description
1 polymer ?
#
loop_
_entity_poly.entity_id
_entity_poly.type
_entity_poly.pdbx_seq_one_letter_code
_entity_poly.pdbx_strand_id
1 'polypeptide(L)'
;MGAAPPQAQTPSLTVIPSSGPRGTVIIIVGENFTGNGSVANGIAIDGVSTGNPLFSLTTDGNFVYNGIVVLAAGTGPKAVTVTDSGGLTGSATFTVTRPTITLSPATVTLGETVTIAGAGWVPLSSVFITLDADFREVAASFATVDATGGFATTMEIPRAVGIGKKVISFEAADTSNLGNTAEARELTIPAPKITISATEAVVGSTVTLDASAFLPNSALTDLSIGGLDVGEGVPTTDSVGSLTVSFTVPGLNGGQIVSVSIGGTTITMALIVDNSTVPPVSDPAPEPVASQTTEVFADLISNGGNLIRIFRFDNATQAWDFFDPRPEFAGANSLTTTVPGDIVWVNVVTRQDFQGGTLSPGWNLVSLK
;
A
#
# COMPACT_ATOMS: atom_id res chain seq x y z
N MET A 1 86.61 13.43 26.02
CA MET A 1 85.47 13.11 25.14
C MET A 1 84.27 12.87 26.03
N GLY A 2 83.41 13.88 26.22
CA GLY A 2 82.13 13.65 26.90
C GLY A 2 81.26 12.80 25.98
N ALA A 3 80.79 11.66 26.46
CA ALA A 3 79.80 10.87 25.75
C ALA A 3 78.60 11.79 25.45
N ALA A 4 78.16 11.82 24.19
CA ALA A 4 76.90 12.47 23.85
C ALA A 4 75.81 11.92 24.77
N PRO A 5 74.91 12.76 25.32
CA PRO A 5 73.79 12.26 26.10
C PRO A 5 73.03 11.23 25.27
N PRO A 6 72.53 10.13 25.87
CA PRO A 6 71.78 9.13 25.14
C PRO A 6 70.64 9.84 24.40
N GLN A 7 70.61 9.72 23.06
CA GLN A 7 69.46 10.18 22.29
C GLN A 7 68.23 9.46 22.83
N ALA A 8 67.17 10.22 23.13
CA ALA A 8 65.91 9.64 23.54
C ALA A 8 65.39 8.76 22.39
N GLN A 9 65.41 7.44 22.59
CA GLN A 9 64.77 6.50 21.67
C GLN A 9 63.29 6.87 21.58
N THR A 10 62.82 7.12 20.36
CA THR A 10 61.44 7.51 20.07
C THR A 10 60.81 6.39 19.26
N PRO A 11 60.05 5.49 19.88
CA PRO A 11 59.40 4.40 19.16
C PRO A 11 58.38 4.93 18.14
N SER A 12 58.35 4.31 16.96
CA SER A 12 57.33 4.58 15.94
C SER A 12 56.44 3.36 15.73
N LEU A 13 55.16 3.60 15.40
CA LEU A 13 54.21 2.56 15.06
C LEU A 13 53.51 2.87 13.74
N THR A 14 53.29 1.83 12.94
CA THR A 14 52.42 1.85 11.76
C THR A 14 51.38 0.74 11.89
N VAL A 15 50.13 1.06 11.54
CA VAL A 15 49.00 0.11 11.61
C VAL A 15 48.42 -0.07 10.20
N ILE A 16 48.26 -1.32 9.78
CA ILE A 16 47.83 -1.70 8.42
C ILE A 16 46.70 -2.73 8.50
N PRO A 17 45.51 -2.47 7.94
CA PRO A 17 45.06 -1.17 7.44
C PRO A 17 44.91 -0.14 8.59
N SER A 18 44.97 1.15 8.27
CA SER A 18 44.81 2.24 9.26
C SER A 18 43.34 2.59 9.56
N SER A 19 42.38 1.93 8.90
CA SER A 19 40.95 2.09 9.14
C SER A 19 40.17 0.83 8.77
N GLY A 20 38.95 0.72 9.29
CA GLY A 20 38.01 -0.36 9.00
C GLY A 20 36.93 -0.51 10.07
N PRO A 21 35.90 -1.33 9.84
CA PRO A 21 34.87 -1.60 10.85
C PRO A 21 35.43 -2.40 12.03
N ARG A 22 34.63 -2.59 13.09
CA ARG A 22 34.97 -3.55 14.14
C ARG A 22 35.06 -4.95 13.52
N GLY A 23 35.99 -5.78 13.99
CA GLY A 23 36.37 -7.04 13.39
C GLY A 23 37.52 -6.95 12.39
N THR A 24 37.97 -5.75 12.03
CA THR A 24 39.15 -5.59 11.17
C THR A 24 40.38 -6.23 11.83
N VAL A 25 41.08 -7.07 11.08
CA VAL A 25 42.36 -7.65 11.48
C VAL A 25 43.48 -6.71 11.03
N ILE A 26 44.29 -6.24 11.97
CA ILE A 26 45.39 -5.31 11.71
C ILE A 26 46.75 -5.96 11.89
N ILE A 27 47.71 -5.41 11.17
CA ILE A 27 49.15 -5.61 11.28
C ILE A 27 49.75 -4.38 11.95
N ILE A 28 50.60 -4.58 12.95
CA ILE A 28 51.33 -3.53 13.64
C ILE A 28 52.82 -3.69 13.31
N VAL A 29 53.42 -2.65 12.76
CA VAL A 29 54.86 -2.55 12.52
C VAL A 29 55.41 -1.54 13.52
N GLY A 30 56.40 -1.95 14.31
CA GLY A 30 57.08 -1.08 15.26
C GLY A 30 58.57 -0.99 15.01
N GLU A 31 59.12 0.21 15.19
CA GLU A 31 60.54 0.50 15.05
C GLU A 31 61.07 1.31 16.24
N ASN A 32 62.38 1.19 16.51
CA ASN A 32 63.09 1.92 17.56
C ASN A 32 62.54 1.65 18.98
N PHE A 33 62.09 0.42 19.25
CA PHE A 33 61.84 -0.08 20.60
C PHE A 33 63.14 -0.61 21.23
N THR A 34 63.04 -1.24 22.40
CA THR A 34 64.20 -1.79 23.11
C THR A 34 64.80 -2.96 22.33
N GLY A 35 66.04 -2.80 21.86
CA GLY A 35 66.80 -3.86 21.22
C GLY A 35 66.89 -5.13 22.06
N ASN A 36 66.61 -6.29 21.45
CA ASN A 36 66.47 -7.59 22.11
C ASN A 36 65.38 -7.64 23.21
N GLY A 37 64.46 -6.67 23.23
CA GLY A 37 63.33 -6.63 24.14
C GLY A 37 62.23 -7.63 23.78
N SER A 38 61.09 -7.49 24.44
CA SER A 38 59.88 -8.26 24.16
C SER A 38 58.63 -7.43 24.42
N VAL A 39 57.50 -7.83 23.85
CA VAL A 39 56.18 -7.28 24.14
C VAL A 39 55.30 -8.43 24.59
N ALA A 40 54.65 -8.30 25.75
CA ALA A 40 53.73 -9.29 26.30
C ALA A 40 52.53 -8.58 26.92
N ASN A 41 51.32 -8.83 26.42
CA ASN A 41 50.12 -8.09 26.83
C ASN A 41 50.30 -6.56 26.80
N GLY A 42 51.14 -6.08 25.88
CA GLY A 42 51.57 -4.68 25.77
C GLY A 42 50.90 -3.92 24.62
N ILE A 43 50.09 -4.61 23.80
CA ILE A 43 49.31 -3.99 22.72
C ILE A 43 47.92 -3.64 23.24
N ALA A 44 47.56 -2.36 23.18
CA ALA A 44 46.23 -1.88 23.55
C ALA A 44 45.60 -1.04 22.42
N ILE A 45 44.28 -1.12 22.32
CA ILE A 45 43.46 -0.29 21.42
C ILE A 45 42.50 0.52 22.29
N ASP A 46 42.55 1.85 22.17
CA ASP A 46 41.73 2.77 22.98
C ASP A 46 41.92 2.54 24.49
N GLY A 47 43.14 2.17 24.90
CA GLY A 47 43.48 1.83 26.29
C GLY A 47 43.04 0.44 26.76
N VAL A 48 42.35 -0.34 25.92
CA VAL A 48 41.94 -1.72 26.23
C VAL A 48 43.00 -2.69 25.72
N SER A 49 43.55 -3.52 26.61
CA SER A 49 44.52 -4.55 26.20
C SER A 49 43.89 -5.55 25.23
N THR A 50 44.66 -5.93 24.21
CA THR A 50 44.29 -6.95 23.22
C THR A 50 44.62 -8.37 23.69
N GLY A 51 45.33 -8.54 24.80
CA GLY A 51 45.74 -9.86 25.30
C GLY A 51 46.79 -10.55 24.44
N ASN A 52 47.61 -9.79 23.70
CA ASN A 52 48.61 -10.37 22.80
C ASN A 52 49.61 -11.28 23.57
N PRO A 53 49.95 -12.46 23.04
CA PRO A 53 51.01 -13.30 23.59
C PRO A 53 52.38 -12.60 23.52
N LEU A 54 53.34 -13.14 24.28
CA LEU A 54 54.72 -12.67 24.26
C LEU A 54 55.35 -12.87 22.88
N PHE A 55 56.03 -11.84 22.37
CA PHE A 55 56.93 -11.94 21.22
C PHE A 55 58.21 -11.14 21.44
N SER A 56 59.30 -11.57 20.82
CA SER A 56 60.62 -10.94 20.92
C SER A 56 60.83 -9.88 19.83
N LEU A 57 61.58 -8.84 20.16
CA LEU A 57 61.99 -7.78 19.25
C LEU A 57 63.36 -8.11 18.63
N THR A 58 63.68 -7.52 17.48
CA THR A 58 65.02 -7.66 16.88
C THR A 58 66.11 -6.99 17.73
N THR A 59 67.38 -7.17 17.36
CA THR A 59 68.52 -6.47 17.98
C THR A 59 68.38 -4.96 17.96
N ASP A 60 67.68 -4.42 16.97
CA ASP A 60 67.44 -2.98 16.79
C ASP A 60 66.09 -2.52 17.35
N GLY A 61 65.33 -3.44 17.97
CA GLY A 61 64.04 -3.12 18.58
C GLY A 61 62.91 -2.98 17.56
N ASN A 62 62.96 -3.69 16.44
CA ASN A 62 61.90 -3.69 15.44
C ASN A 62 61.02 -4.93 15.57
N PHE A 63 59.77 -4.84 15.12
CA PHE A 63 58.86 -5.99 15.05
C PHE A 63 57.75 -5.81 14.01
N VAL A 64 57.17 -6.94 13.60
CA VAL A 64 55.91 -7.02 12.87
C VAL A 64 55.00 -7.97 13.63
N TYR A 65 53.85 -7.49 14.09
CA TYR A 65 52.85 -8.29 14.79
C TYR A 65 51.56 -8.34 13.97
N ASN A 66 51.12 -9.54 13.61
CA ASN A 66 49.94 -9.78 12.79
C ASN A 66 48.80 -10.37 13.63
N GLY A 67 47.56 -10.07 13.25
CA GLY A 67 46.40 -10.81 13.77
C GLY A 67 45.68 -10.16 14.96
N ILE A 68 45.89 -8.87 15.22
CA ILE A 68 45.08 -8.14 16.21
C ILE A 68 43.70 -7.85 15.61
N VAL A 69 42.64 -8.25 16.30
CA VAL A 69 41.25 -7.97 15.91
C VAL A 69 40.74 -6.73 16.65
N VAL A 70 40.20 -5.76 15.92
CA VAL A 70 39.62 -4.55 16.52
C VAL A 70 38.18 -4.82 16.99
N LEU A 71 37.96 -5.14 18.28
CA LEU A 71 36.64 -5.61 18.75
C LEU A 71 35.69 -4.51 19.25
N ALA A 72 36.09 -3.67 20.21
CA ALA A 72 35.15 -2.89 21.00
C ALA A 72 35.56 -1.42 21.17
N ALA A 73 35.96 -0.78 20.07
CA ALA A 73 36.23 0.66 20.06
C ALA A 73 35.00 1.43 19.55
N GLY A 74 34.71 2.60 20.12
CA GLY A 74 33.74 3.55 19.53
C GLY A 74 34.10 3.90 18.08
N THR A 75 33.17 4.42 17.27
CA THR A 75 33.52 4.90 15.92
C THR A 75 34.47 6.09 15.99
N GLY A 76 35.33 6.25 14.99
CA GLY A 76 36.31 7.33 14.91
C GLY A 76 37.73 6.88 15.25
N PRO A 77 38.67 7.83 15.44
CA PRO A 77 40.08 7.53 15.66
C PRO A 77 40.30 6.85 17.01
N LYS A 78 41.18 5.83 17.02
CA LYS A 78 41.55 5.04 18.18
C LYS A 78 43.06 4.91 18.26
N ALA A 79 43.60 5.21 19.44
CA ALA A 79 45.00 5.02 19.70
C ALA A 79 45.30 3.51 19.75
N VAL A 80 46.29 3.08 18.96
CA VAL A 80 46.92 1.76 19.06
C VAL A 80 48.26 2.00 19.73
N THR A 81 48.43 1.48 20.94
CA THR A 81 49.66 1.65 21.71
C THR A 81 50.36 0.31 21.88
N VAL A 82 51.69 0.33 21.83
CA VAL A 82 52.52 -0.82 22.15
C VAL A 82 53.54 -0.42 23.20
N THR A 83 53.59 -1.15 24.30
CA THR A 83 54.61 -1.00 25.35
C THR A 83 55.48 -2.26 25.42
N ASP A 84 56.79 -2.08 25.34
CA ASP A 84 57.75 -3.19 25.44
C ASP A 84 58.25 -3.43 26.87
N SER A 85 59.09 -4.47 27.03
CA SER A 85 59.70 -4.86 28.30
C SER A 85 60.71 -3.84 28.84
N GLY A 86 61.19 -2.91 28.02
CA GLY A 86 62.06 -1.81 28.43
C GLY A 86 61.28 -0.56 28.87
N GLY A 87 59.95 -0.58 28.76
CA GLY A 87 59.07 0.54 29.13
C GLY A 87 58.89 1.58 28.01
N LEU A 88 59.45 1.35 26.83
CA LEU A 88 59.24 2.22 25.67
C LEU A 88 57.84 2.01 25.12
N THR A 89 57.13 3.11 24.84
CA THR A 89 55.78 3.09 24.30
C THR A 89 55.71 3.84 22.98
N GLY A 90 55.22 3.16 21.94
CA GLY A 90 54.86 3.77 20.66
C GLY A 90 53.35 3.91 20.53
N SER A 91 52.89 4.84 19.69
CA SER A 91 51.47 5.04 19.38
C SER A 91 51.23 5.24 17.89
N ALA A 92 50.15 4.68 17.39
CA ALA A 92 49.58 4.93 16.07
C ALA A 92 48.07 5.14 16.19
N THR A 93 47.41 5.49 15.08
CA THR A 93 45.95 5.66 15.04
C THR A 93 45.33 4.65 14.09
N PHE A 94 44.29 3.96 14.55
CA PHE A 94 43.35 3.20 13.73
C PHE A 94 41.98 3.89 13.74
N THR A 95 41.38 4.16 12.58
CA THR A 95 40.05 4.75 12.52
C THR A 95 38.97 3.68 12.38
N VAL A 96 38.15 3.51 13.41
CA VAL A 96 36.99 2.62 13.37
C VAL A 96 35.89 3.26 12.53
N THR A 97 35.60 2.66 11.38
CA THR A 97 34.55 3.15 10.46
C THR A 97 33.18 2.60 10.84
N ARG A 98 32.12 3.33 10.49
CA ARG A 98 30.75 2.83 10.56
C ARG A 98 30.35 2.32 9.16
N PRO A 99 29.80 1.10 9.03
CA PRO A 99 29.28 0.64 7.76
C PRO A 99 28.06 1.48 7.33
N THR A 100 27.65 1.31 6.08
CA THR A 100 26.46 1.96 5.53
C THR A 100 25.51 0.95 4.92
N ILE A 101 24.24 1.35 4.82
CA ILE A 101 23.25 0.72 3.95
C ILE A 101 22.51 1.79 3.15
N THR A 102 22.09 1.43 1.93
CA THR A 102 21.29 2.28 1.03
C THR A 102 20.14 1.48 0.43
N LEU A 103 19.06 2.18 0.08
CA LEU A 103 17.82 1.60 -0.41
C LEU A 103 17.52 2.12 -1.82
N SER A 104 17.07 1.25 -2.72
CA SER A 104 16.64 1.64 -4.07
C SER A 104 15.50 0.75 -4.59
N PRO A 105 14.43 1.33 -5.15
CA PRO A 105 14.18 2.77 -5.29
C PRO A 105 13.80 3.42 -3.94
N ALA A 106 13.76 4.77 -3.86
CA ALA A 106 13.41 5.51 -2.64
C ALA A 106 11.89 5.59 -2.37
N THR A 107 11.07 5.15 -3.32
CA THR A 107 9.61 5.07 -3.18
C THR A 107 9.15 3.75 -3.77
N VAL A 108 8.36 3.01 -3.00
CA VAL A 108 7.82 1.69 -3.36
C VAL A 108 6.41 1.54 -2.79
N THR A 109 5.57 0.74 -3.43
CA THR A 109 4.29 0.31 -2.86
C THR A 109 4.43 -1.02 -2.11
N LEU A 110 3.36 -1.44 -1.43
CA LEU A 110 3.31 -2.76 -0.80
C LEU A 110 3.37 -3.86 -1.88
N GLY A 111 4.11 -4.94 -1.63
CA GLY A 111 4.33 -6.02 -2.58
C GLY A 111 5.42 -5.74 -3.62
N GLU A 112 5.89 -4.49 -3.75
CA GLU A 112 7.09 -4.21 -4.53
C GLU A 112 8.37 -4.61 -3.77
N THR A 113 9.44 -4.80 -4.52
CA THR A 113 10.75 -5.18 -3.98
C THR A 113 11.67 -3.98 -3.89
N VAL A 114 12.30 -3.80 -2.72
CA VAL A 114 13.39 -2.84 -2.52
C VAL A 114 14.74 -3.57 -2.57
N THR A 115 15.71 -2.96 -3.22
CA THR A 115 17.12 -3.39 -3.17
C THR A 115 17.81 -2.70 -2.00
N ILE A 116 18.50 -3.49 -1.19
CA ILE A 116 19.27 -3.04 -0.03
C ILE A 116 20.74 -3.34 -0.33
N ALA A 117 21.56 -2.30 -0.39
CA ALA A 117 23.00 -2.42 -0.61
C ALA A 117 23.75 -1.93 0.63
N GLY A 118 24.86 -2.59 0.98
CA GLY A 118 25.72 -2.20 2.08
C GLY A 118 27.17 -2.06 1.69
N ALA A 119 27.92 -1.23 2.42
CA ALA A 119 29.37 -1.03 2.22
C ALA A 119 30.10 -0.81 3.55
N GLY A 120 31.40 -1.13 3.58
CA GLY A 120 32.24 -0.95 4.75
C GLY A 120 31.98 -1.97 5.87
N TRP A 121 31.36 -3.10 5.54
CA TRP A 121 31.12 -4.22 6.45
C TRP A 121 32.34 -5.12 6.54
N VAL A 122 32.39 -5.98 7.56
CA VAL A 122 33.46 -6.98 7.71
C VAL A 122 33.39 -7.98 6.54
N PRO A 123 34.45 -8.14 5.74
CA PRO A 123 34.42 -9.05 4.59
C PRO A 123 34.08 -10.49 4.99
N LEU A 124 33.36 -11.21 4.13
CA LEU A 124 32.99 -12.62 4.32
C LEU A 124 32.17 -12.89 5.60
N SER A 125 31.58 -11.85 6.19
CA SER A 125 30.67 -11.97 7.32
C SER A 125 29.21 -12.08 6.86
N SER A 126 28.30 -12.23 7.82
CA SER A 126 26.86 -12.18 7.57
C SER A 126 26.23 -10.99 8.30
N VAL A 127 25.31 -10.32 7.61
CA VAL A 127 24.54 -9.17 8.09
C VAL A 127 23.09 -9.57 8.20
N PHE A 128 22.48 -9.30 9.35
CA PHE A 128 21.05 -9.41 9.58
C PHE A 128 20.40 -8.05 9.34
N ILE A 129 19.31 -8.03 8.60
CA ILE A 129 18.64 -6.80 8.16
C ILE A 129 17.18 -6.89 8.57
N THR A 130 16.69 -5.93 9.34
CA THR A 130 15.29 -5.81 9.75
C THR A 130 14.63 -4.64 9.03
N LEU A 131 13.34 -4.81 8.75
CA LEU A 131 12.44 -3.74 8.35
C LEU A 131 11.51 -3.46 9.52
N ASP A 132 11.58 -2.24 10.03
CA ASP A 132 10.73 -1.73 11.08
C ASP A 132 9.70 -0.74 10.53
N ALA A 133 8.44 -0.96 10.89
CA ALA A 133 7.33 -0.07 10.62
C ALA A 133 6.53 0.15 11.90
N ASP A 134 6.23 1.41 12.24
CA ASP A 134 5.51 1.79 13.46
C ASP A 134 6.13 1.19 14.75
N PHE A 135 7.47 1.21 14.85
CA PHE A 135 8.27 0.68 15.97
C PHE A 135 8.14 -0.83 16.19
N ARG A 136 7.83 -1.58 15.13
CA ARG A 136 7.75 -3.04 15.15
C ARG A 136 8.47 -3.63 13.95
N GLU A 137 9.23 -4.70 14.19
CA GLU A 137 9.78 -5.53 13.13
C GLU A 137 8.64 -6.22 12.35
N VAL A 138 8.60 -5.97 11.05
CA VAL A 138 7.58 -6.53 10.14
C VAL A 138 8.16 -7.45 9.08
N ALA A 139 9.46 -7.40 8.83
CA ALA A 139 10.19 -8.34 8.00
C ALA A 139 11.68 -8.35 8.36
N ALA A 140 12.36 -9.42 7.95
CA ALA A 140 13.79 -9.56 8.10
C ALA A 140 14.41 -10.30 6.90
N SER A 141 15.69 -10.06 6.66
CA SER A 141 16.49 -10.71 5.63
C SER A 141 17.94 -10.86 6.09
N PHE A 142 18.72 -11.64 5.35
CA PHE A 142 20.15 -11.80 5.57
C PHE A 142 20.91 -11.50 4.29
N ALA A 143 22.13 -11.01 4.44
CA ALA A 143 23.08 -10.84 3.35
C ALA A 143 24.45 -11.39 3.75
N THR A 144 25.16 -11.95 2.78
CA THR A 144 26.58 -12.29 2.94
C THR A 144 27.42 -11.16 2.38
N VAL A 145 28.41 -10.73 3.14
CA VAL A 145 29.33 -9.66 2.74
C VAL A 145 30.41 -10.24 1.83
N ASP A 146 30.67 -9.58 0.71
CA ASP A 146 31.72 -9.94 -0.22
C ASP A 146 33.13 -9.67 0.35
N ALA A 147 34.16 -10.04 -0.41
CA ALA A 147 35.56 -9.88 -0.01
C ALA A 147 36.01 -8.41 0.13
N THR A 148 35.22 -7.45 -0.37
CA THR A 148 35.50 -6.02 -0.33
C THR A 148 34.70 -5.28 0.74
N GLY A 149 33.87 -5.98 1.53
CA GLY A 149 33.03 -5.37 2.55
C GLY A 149 31.69 -4.84 2.03
N GLY A 150 31.31 -5.22 0.80
CA GLY A 150 30.03 -4.87 0.18
C GLY A 150 28.99 -5.99 0.29
N PHE A 151 27.71 -5.66 0.20
CA PHE A 151 26.65 -6.64 -0.04
C PHE A 151 25.49 -6.03 -0.82
N ALA A 152 24.68 -6.88 -1.45
CA ALA A 152 23.38 -6.51 -1.98
C ALA A 152 22.37 -7.63 -1.73
N THR A 153 21.18 -7.27 -1.31
CA THR A 153 20.03 -8.17 -1.13
C THR A 153 18.74 -7.44 -1.47
N THR A 154 17.63 -8.17 -1.53
CA THR A 154 16.32 -7.60 -1.80
C THR A 154 15.32 -7.98 -0.73
N MET A 155 14.27 -7.16 -0.58
CA MET A 155 13.14 -7.44 0.30
C MET A 155 11.85 -6.98 -0.36
N GLU A 156 10.83 -7.84 -0.38
CA GLU A 156 9.47 -7.46 -0.72
C GLU A 156 8.86 -6.68 0.45
N ILE A 157 8.25 -5.53 0.18
CA ILE A 157 7.61 -4.72 1.22
C ILE A 157 6.31 -5.41 1.67
N PRO A 158 6.24 -5.92 2.90
CA PRO A 158 5.11 -6.74 3.33
C PRO A 158 3.89 -5.88 3.61
N ARG A 159 2.70 -6.46 3.45
CA ARG A 159 1.41 -5.82 3.81
C ARG A 159 1.35 -5.30 5.24
N ALA A 160 2.15 -5.88 6.14
CA ALA A 160 2.20 -5.53 7.56
C ALA A 160 2.76 -4.12 7.83
N VAL A 161 3.46 -3.52 6.85
CA VAL A 161 3.84 -2.09 6.90
C VAL A 161 2.60 -1.18 6.97
N GLY A 162 1.48 -1.65 6.41
CA GLY A 162 0.26 -0.88 6.28
C GLY A 162 0.32 0.15 5.15
N ILE A 163 -0.85 0.68 4.80
CA ILE A 163 -1.04 1.67 3.74
C ILE A 163 -0.95 3.10 4.29
N GLY A 164 -0.85 4.06 3.38
CA GLY A 164 -0.75 5.49 3.70
C GLY A 164 0.68 6.00 3.57
N LYS A 165 0.82 7.33 3.67
CA LYS A 165 2.15 7.96 3.56
C LYS A 165 3.00 7.59 4.77
N LYS A 166 4.00 6.72 4.57
CA LYS A 166 4.90 6.23 5.61
C LYS A 166 6.35 6.39 5.18
N VAL A 167 7.23 6.65 6.15
CA VAL A 167 8.68 6.51 6.01
C VAL A 167 9.07 5.33 6.88
N ILE A 168 9.70 4.31 6.28
CA ILE A 168 10.11 3.10 6.99
C ILE A 168 11.62 3.07 7.19
N SER A 169 12.07 2.32 8.21
CA SER A 169 13.47 2.18 8.57
C SER A 169 13.95 0.77 8.34
N PHE A 170 15.13 0.65 7.75
CA PHE A 170 15.91 -0.58 7.74
C PHE A 170 17.05 -0.44 8.72
N GLU A 171 17.25 -1.45 9.55
CA GLU A 171 18.42 -1.60 10.38
C GLU A 171 19.20 -2.82 9.90
N ALA A 172 20.51 -2.67 9.80
CA ALA A 172 21.43 -3.76 9.52
C ALA A 172 22.39 -3.88 10.69
N ALA A 173 22.64 -5.12 11.11
CA ALA A 173 23.59 -5.45 12.16
C ALA A 173 24.45 -6.65 11.75
N ASP A 174 25.70 -6.66 12.20
CA ASP A 174 26.50 -7.87 12.08
C ASP A 174 25.93 -9.01 12.94
N THR A 175 26.06 -10.22 12.43
CA THR A 175 25.60 -11.43 13.16
C THR A 175 26.59 -11.87 14.24
N SER A 176 27.87 -11.55 14.05
CA SER A 176 28.89 -11.68 15.07
C SER A 176 28.82 -10.48 15.99
N ASN A 177 28.75 -10.64 17.32
CA ASN A 177 28.62 -9.57 18.35
C ASN A 177 29.75 -8.49 18.39
N LEU A 178 30.25 -8.06 17.24
CA LEU A 178 31.19 -6.97 17.02
C LEU A 178 30.47 -5.62 17.13
N GLY A 179 29.14 -5.60 16.93
CA GLY A 179 28.31 -4.41 17.16
C GLY A 179 28.48 -3.37 16.07
N ASN A 180 28.81 -3.77 14.83
CA ASN A 180 28.66 -2.89 13.69
C ASN A 180 27.18 -2.87 13.29
N THR A 181 26.64 -1.65 13.21
CA THR A 181 25.27 -1.42 12.75
C THR A 181 25.23 -0.28 11.74
N ALA A 182 24.21 -0.31 10.88
CA ALA A 182 23.87 0.78 9.98
C ALA A 182 22.34 0.89 9.87
N GLU A 183 21.86 2.11 9.68
CA GLU A 183 20.43 2.36 9.46
C GLU A 183 20.24 3.13 8.15
N ALA A 184 19.16 2.83 7.45
CA ALA A 184 18.64 3.64 6.34
C ALA A 184 17.18 3.99 6.65
N ARG A 185 16.89 5.30 6.58
CA ARG A 185 15.55 5.86 6.79
C ARG A 185 15.32 6.81 5.64
N GLU A 186 14.45 6.47 4.70
CA GLU A 186 14.08 7.33 3.56
C GLU A 186 13.15 6.65 2.56
N LEU A 187 12.90 5.34 2.71
CA LEU A 187 11.97 4.62 1.84
C LEU A 187 10.54 5.07 2.14
N THR A 188 9.91 5.69 1.15
CA THR A 188 8.55 6.23 1.26
C THR A 188 7.53 5.27 0.66
N ILE A 189 6.49 4.96 1.42
CA ILE A 189 5.28 4.31 0.92
C ILE A 189 4.27 5.41 0.53
N PRO A 190 3.77 5.46 -0.71
CA PRO A 190 2.78 6.45 -1.12
C PRO A 190 1.42 6.18 -0.47
N ALA A 191 0.61 7.23 -0.34
CA ALA A 191 -0.79 7.06 0.05
C ALA A 191 -1.61 6.45 -1.10
N PRO A 192 -2.63 5.62 -0.80
CA PRO A 192 -3.59 5.16 -1.79
C PRO A 192 -4.15 6.32 -2.61
N LYS A 193 -4.27 6.12 -3.92
CA LYS A 193 -4.75 7.14 -4.86
C LYS A 193 -5.67 6.53 -5.89
N ILE A 194 -6.73 7.26 -6.22
CA ILE A 194 -7.61 6.97 -7.35
C ILE A 194 -7.56 8.12 -8.36
N THR A 195 -7.69 7.80 -9.64
CA THR A 195 -7.89 8.75 -10.75
C THR A 195 -9.01 8.25 -11.64
N ILE A 196 -9.79 9.16 -12.21
CA ILE A 196 -10.77 8.83 -13.26
C ILE A 196 -10.35 9.46 -14.57
N SER A 197 -10.74 8.83 -15.68
CA SER A 197 -10.39 9.28 -17.03
C SER A 197 -11.00 10.63 -17.41
N ALA A 198 -12.07 11.06 -16.73
CA ALA A 198 -12.73 12.34 -16.97
C ALA A 198 -13.36 12.89 -15.68
N THR A 199 -13.17 14.18 -15.40
CA THR A 199 -13.83 14.89 -14.28
C THR A 199 -15.21 15.43 -14.64
N GLU A 200 -15.58 15.36 -15.92
CA GLU A 200 -16.89 15.67 -16.46
C GLU A 200 -17.30 14.54 -17.40
N ALA A 201 -18.51 14.01 -17.25
CA ALA A 201 -18.97 12.90 -18.07
C ALA A 201 -20.47 12.98 -18.33
N VAL A 202 -20.89 12.47 -19.49
CA VAL A 202 -22.29 12.43 -19.87
C VAL A 202 -22.95 11.17 -19.32
N VAL A 203 -24.22 11.23 -18.94
CA VAL A 203 -25.06 10.05 -18.67
C VAL A 203 -24.91 8.98 -19.78
N GLY A 204 -24.69 7.73 -19.38
CA GLY A 204 -24.49 6.60 -20.29
C GLY A 204 -23.07 6.47 -20.88
N SER A 205 -22.21 7.48 -20.71
CA SER A 205 -20.80 7.34 -21.09
C SER A 205 -20.04 6.41 -20.14
N THR A 206 -18.93 5.86 -20.60
CA THR A 206 -18.04 5.01 -19.79
C THR A 206 -16.89 5.83 -19.24
N VAL A 207 -16.65 5.73 -17.93
CA VAL A 207 -15.50 6.31 -17.24
C VAL A 207 -14.60 5.19 -16.75
N THR A 208 -13.29 5.34 -16.95
CA THR A 208 -12.28 4.43 -16.39
C THR A 208 -11.78 4.99 -15.08
N LEU A 209 -11.61 4.12 -14.08
CA LEU A 209 -11.02 4.40 -12.79
C LEU A 209 -9.75 3.59 -12.61
N ASP A 210 -8.66 4.29 -12.31
CA ASP A 210 -7.37 3.71 -11.95
C ASP A 210 -7.10 3.94 -10.46
N ALA A 211 -6.88 2.86 -9.73
CA ALA A 211 -6.48 2.84 -8.34
C ALA A 211 -5.02 2.38 -8.25
N SER A 212 -4.26 2.99 -7.34
CA SER A 212 -2.85 2.70 -7.10
C SER A 212 -2.51 2.82 -5.61
N ALA A 213 -1.46 2.12 -5.18
CA ALA A 213 -0.96 2.12 -3.80
C ALA A 213 -1.98 1.65 -2.74
N PHE A 214 -2.97 0.84 -3.14
CA PHE A 214 -3.86 0.15 -2.20
C PHE A 214 -3.19 -1.11 -1.64
N LEU A 215 -3.86 -1.78 -0.70
CA LEU A 215 -3.42 -3.11 -0.25
C LEU A 215 -3.39 -4.07 -1.45
N PRO A 216 -2.32 -4.87 -1.62
CA PRO A 216 -2.27 -5.90 -2.66
C PRO A 216 -3.37 -6.94 -2.52
N ASN A 217 -3.83 -7.52 -3.64
CA ASN A 217 -4.81 -8.61 -3.68
C ASN A 217 -6.08 -8.33 -2.87
N SER A 218 -6.55 -7.09 -2.89
CA SER A 218 -7.69 -6.62 -2.09
C SER A 218 -8.89 -6.32 -2.98
N ALA A 219 -10.06 -6.80 -2.57
CA ALA A 219 -11.30 -6.61 -3.30
C ALA A 219 -11.78 -5.15 -3.29
N LEU A 220 -12.33 -4.72 -4.42
CA LEU A 220 -13.22 -3.57 -4.54
C LEU A 220 -14.57 -3.94 -3.90
N THR A 221 -14.96 -3.25 -2.84
CA THR A 221 -16.19 -3.52 -2.08
C THR A 221 -17.26 -2.45 -2.25
N ASP A 222 -16.90 -1.27 -2.73
CA ASP A 222 -17.84 -0.19 -3.07
C ASP A 222 -17.27 0.60 -4.25
N LEU A 223 -18.12 0.84 -5.25
CA LEU A 223 -17.88 1.80 -6.32
C LEU A 223 -19.21 2.47 -6.64
N SER A 224 -19.40 3.69 -6.15
CA SER A 224 -20.67 4.40 -6.29
C SER A 224 -20.52 5.83 -6.76
N ILE A 225 -21.55 6.36 -7.42
CA ILE A 225 -21.66 7.75 -7.87
C ILE A 225 -22.93 8.35 -7.28
N GLY A 226 -22.80 9.41 -6.48
CA GLY A 226 -23.95 10.02 -5.81
C GLY A 226 -24.71 9.04 -4.90
N GLY A 227 -24.05 7.97 -4.44
CA GLY A 227 -24.65 6.88 -3.65
C GLY A 227 -25.29 5.75 -4.46
N LEU A 228 -25.33 5.83 -5.79
CA LEU A 228 -25.75 4.73 -6.65
C LEU A 228 -24.57 3.80 -6.94
N ASP A 229 -24.74 2.50 -6.68
CA ASP A 229 -23.74 1.49 -7.03
C ASP A 229 -23.59 1.38 -8.56
N VAL A 230 -22.36 1.51 -9.03
CA VAL A 230 -21.97 1.37 -10.44
C VAL A 230 -20.88 0.31 -10.62
N GLY A 231 -20.58 -0.45 -9.57
CA GLY A 231 -19.61 -1.53 -9.60
C GLY A 231 -20.09 -2.72 -10.43
N GLU A 232 -19.18 -3.29 -11.22
CA GLU A 232 -19.39 -4.59 -11.87
C GLU A 232 -18.48 -5.64 -11.25
N GLY A 233 -19.08 -6.71 -10.71
CA GLY A 233 -18.35 -7.81 -10.09
C GLY A 233 -17.58 -7.40 -8.84
N VAL A 234 -16.53 -8.16 -8.52
CA VAL A 234 -15.69 -7.95 -7.34
C VAL A 234 -14.21 -8.02 -7.75
N PRO A 235 -13.73 -7.09 -8.59
CA PRO A 235 -12.34 -7.10 -9.02
C PRO A 235 -11.42 -6.85 -7.82
N THR A 236 -10.19 -7.35 -7.91
CA THR A 236 -9.17 -7.22 -6.87
C THR A 236 -7.97 -6.45 -7.39
N THR A 237 -7.31 -5.69 -6.52
CA THR A 237 -5.99 -5.14 -6.83
C THR A 237 -5.00 -6.26 -7.15
N ASP A 238 -4.00 -5.93 -7.96
CA ASP A 238 -2.90 -6.82 -8.28
C ASP A 238 -1.93 -7.01 -7.09
N SER A 239 -0.80 -7.68 -7.34
CA SER A 239 0.23 -7.93 -6.33
C SER A 239 0.95 -6.69 -5.81
N VAL A 240 0.78 -5.52 -6.46
CA VAL A 240 1.41 -4.25 -6.06
C VAL A 240 0.39 -3.17 -5.68
N GLY A 241 -0.89 -3.55 -5.55
CA GLY A 241 -1.95 -2.66 -5.08
C GLY A 241 -2.56 -1.76 -6.15
N SER A 242 -2.48 -2.14 -7.43
CA SER A 242 -3.11 -1.42 -8.54
C SER A 242 -4.38 -2.11 -9.02
N LEU A 243 -5.37 -1.34 -9.47
CA LEU A 243 -6.62 -1.84 -10.04
C LEU A 243 -7.15 -0.85 -11.08
N THR A 244 -7.56 -1.34 -12.24
CA THR A 244 -8.28 -0.55 -13.26
C THR A 244 -9.65 -1.16 -13.49
N VAL A 245 -10.70 -0.34 -13.41
CA VAL A 245 -12.10 -0.73 -13.68
C VAL A 245 -12.78 0.33 -14.54
N SER A 246 -13.86 -0.04 -15.20
CA SER A 246 -14.70 0.90 -15.93
C SER A 246 -16.15 0.80 -15.46
N PHE A 247 -16.86 1.91 -15.47
CA PHE A 247 -18.27 1.97 -15.11
C PHE A 247 -19.04 2.91 -16.04
N THR A 248 -20.35 2.68 -16.16
CA THR A 248 -21.26 3.56 -16.91
C THR A 248 -21.81 4.65 -16.00
N VAL A 249 -21.80 5.90 -16.46
CA VAL A 249 -22.32 7.04 -15.71
C VAL A 249 -23.85 6.96 -15.62
N PRO A 250 -24.44 6.91 -14.41
CA PRO A 250 -25.89 6.78 -14.22
C PRO A 250 -26.61 8.10 -14.52
N GLY A 251 -27.94 8.07 -14.58
CA GLY A 251 -28.82 9.21 -14.85
C GLY A 251 -28.87 10.25 -13.72
N LEU A 252 -27.73 10.86 -13.40
CA LEU A 252 -27.56 11.93 -12.43
C LEU A 252 -27.30 13.27 -13.14
N ASN A 253 -27.26 14.37 -12.39
CA ASN A 253 -26.93 15.68 -12.93
C ASN A 253 -26.10 16.51 -11.94
N GLY A 254 -25.21 17.35 -12.44
CA GLY A 254 -24.39 18.25 -11.64
C GLY A 254 -23.24 17.54 -10.94
N GLY A 255 -22.69 18.16 -9.90
CA GLY A 255 -21.57 17.61 -9.14
C GLY A 255 -21.97 16.39 -8.32
N GLN A 256 -21.32 15.27 -8.57
CA GLN A 256 -21.51 13.99 -7.90
C GLN A 256 -20.22 13.56 -7.18
N ILE A 257 -20.38 12.77 -6.12
CA ILE A 257 -19.26 12.15 -5.42
C ILE A 257 -19.10 10.73 -5.95
N VAL A 258 -17.91 10.42 -6.44
CA VAL A 258 -17.48 9.04 -6.70
C VAL A 258 -16.86 8.51 -5.41
N SER A 259 -17.44 7.47 -4.82
CA SER A 259 -16.92 6.76 -3.65
C SER A 259 -16.35 5.42 -4.09
N VAL A 260 -15.12 5.12 -3.66
CA VAL A 260 -14.43 3.87 -3.96
C VAL A 260 -13.88 3.29 -2.68
N SER A 261 -14.24 2.06 -2.35
CA SER A 261 -13.68 1.33 -1.20
C SER A 261 -12.97 0.05 -1.65
N ILE A 262 -11.67 -0.03 -1.39
CA ILE A 262 -10.82 -1.19 -1.72
C ILE A 262 -10.06 -1.61 -0.46
N GLY A 263 -10.16 -2.89 -0.09
CA GLY A 263 -9.43 -3.43 1.07
C GLY A 263 -9.68 -2.67 2.38
N GLY A 264 -10.89 -2.14 2.58
CA GLY A 264 -11.27 -1.35 3.75
C GLY A 264 -10.80 0.12 3.71
N THR A 265 -10.22 0.59 2.61
CA THR A 265 -9.83 1.98 2.41
C THR A 265 -10.79 2.67 1.46
N THR A 266 -11.43 3.74 1.93
CA THR A 266 -12.35 4.54 1.11
C THR A 266 -11.69 5.83 0.66
N ILE A 267 -11.73 6.12 -0.64
CA ILE A 267 -11.37 7.41 -1.22
C ILE A 267 -12.55 7.94 -2.00
N THR A 268 -12.77 9.26 -1.90
CA THR A 268 -13.81 9.97 -2.64
C THR A 268 -13.21 10.98 -3.60
N MET A 269 -13.84 11.19 -4.75
CA MET A 269 -13.53 12.28 -5.67
C MET A 269 -14.80 12.90 -6.26
N ALA A 270 -14.67 14.03 -6.94
CA ALA A 270 -15.79 14.70 -7.61
C ALA A 270 -15.84 14.33 -9.10
N LEU A 271 -17.06 14.16 -9.61
CA LEU A 271 -17.39 14.00 -11.03
C LEU A 271 -18.56 14.91 -11.36
N ILE A 272 -18.46 15.73 -12.40
CA ILE A 272 -19.60 16.49 -12.92
C ILE A 272 -20.33 15.61 -13.93
N VAL A 273 -21.61 15.33 -13.67
CA VAL A 273 -22.46 14.57 -14.59
C VAL A 273 -23.29 15.53 -15.42
N ASP A 274 -23.08 15.50 -16.72
CA ASP A 274 -23.89 16.22 -17.67
C ASP A 274 -25.03 15.33 -18.20
N ASN A 275 -26.25 15.81 -18.04
CA ASN A 275 -27.45 15.18 -18.59
C ASN A 275 -27.94 15.89 -19.86
N SER A 276 -27.14 16.81 -20.43
CA SER A 276 -27.53 17.65 -21.57
C SER A 276 -27.54 16.93 -22.92
N THR A 277 -26.87 15.78 -23.04
CA THR A 277 -26.83 15.01 -24.29
C THR A 277 -27.58 13.68 -24.22
N VAL A 278 -28.36 13.44 -23.16
CA VAL A 278 -29.56 12.64 -23.37
C VAL A 278 -30.41 13.53 -24.27
N PRO A 279 -30.67 13.18 -25.55
CA PRO A 279 -31.66 13.92 -26.31
C PRO A 279 -32.90 13.99 -25.41
N PRO A 280 -33.62 15.13 -25.31
CA PRO A 280 -34.93 15.09 -24.70
C PRO A 280 -35.61 13.87 -25.31
N VAL A 281 -36.16 12.98 -24.47
CA VAL A 281 -37.03 11.91 -24.95
C VAL A 281 -37.89 12.58 -26.00
N SER A 282 -37.70 12.20 -27.27
CA SER A 282 -38.15 12.99 -28.39
C SER A 282 -39.66 13.08 -28.30
N ASP A 283 -40.14 14.25 -27.87
CA ASP A 283 -41.49 14.47 -27.34
C ASP A 283 -41.81 13.59 -26.10
N PRO A 284 -42.37 14.12 -24.99
CA PRO A 284 -43.32 13.28 -24.29
C PRO A 284 -44.35 12.89 -25.35
N ALA A 285 -44.58 11.58 -25.53
CA ALA A 285 -45.81 11.15 -26.19
C ALA A 285 -46.94 12.02 -25.62
N PRO A 286 -47.82 12.61 -26.46
CA PRO A 286 -48.88 13.48 -25.98
C PRO A 286 -49.52 12.79 -24.77
N GLU A 287 -49.63 13.51 -23.64
CA GLU A 287 -50.13 12.91 -22.40
C GLU A 287 -51.32 12.02 -22.75
N PRO A 288 -51.27 10.72 -22.41
CA PRO A 288 -52.30 9.80 -22.83
C PRO A 288 -53.65 10.35 -22.34
N VAL A 289 -54.54 10.65 -23.30
CA VAL A 289 -55.77 11.37 -23.00
C VAL A 289 -56.65 10.50 -22.12
N ALA A 290 -56.99 11.01 -20.93
CA ALA A 290 -57.86 10.31 -20.01
C ALA A 290 -59.22 10.07 -20.65
N SER A 291 -59.61 8.80 -20.72
CA SER A 291 -60.91 8.35 -21.22
C SER A 291 -61.78 7.90 -20.05
N GLN A 292 -63.10 8.01 -20.17
CA GLN A 292 -63.99 7.57 -19.10
C GLN A 292 -63.88 6.06 -18.91
N THR A 293 -63.79 5.60 -17.66
CA THR A 293 -63.68 4.17 -17.34
C THR A 293 -64.85 3.37 -17.94
N THR A 294 -66.06 3.94 -17.94
CA THR A 294 -67.24 3.32 -18.55
C THR A 294 -67.12 3.12 -20.07
N GLU A 295 -66.35 3.96 -20.77
CA GLU A 295 -66.12 3.84 -22.21
C GLU A 295 -65.06 2.79 -22.49
N VAL A 296 -63.94 2.84 -21.76
CA VAL A 296 -62.83 1.88 -21.91
C VAL A 296 -63.26 0.44 -21.65
N PHE A 297 -64.16 0.23 -20.68
CA PHE A 297 -64.65 -1.10 -20.30
C PHE A 297 -66.06 -1.42 -20.81
N ALA A 298 -66.60 -0.65 -21.77
CA ALA A 298 -67.97 -0.78 -22.27
C ALA A 298 -68.33 -2.22 -22.70
N ASP A 299 -67.41 -2.92 -23.37
CA ASP A 299 -67.62 -4.30 -23.83
C ASP A 299 -67.73 -5.31 -22.67
N LEU A 300 -67.00 -5.09 -21.58
CA LEU A 300 -67.10 -5.95 -20.38
C LEU A 300 -68.37 -5.65 -19.58
N ILE A 301 -68.76 -4.37 -19.51
CA ILE A 301 -69.96 -3.91 -18.80
C ILE A 301 -71.23 -4.41 -19.49
N SER A 302 -71.29 -4.31 -20.82
CA SER A 302 -72.46 -4.70 -21.62
C SER A 302 -72.66 -6.21 -21.73
N ASN A 303 -71.65 -7.02 -21.38
CA ASN A 303 -71.70 -8.49 -21.40
C ASN A 303 -72.42 -9.06 -20.16
N GLY A 304 -73.66 -8.65 -19.89
CA GLY A 304 -74.55 -9.33 -18.95
C GLY A 304 -74.05 -9.44 -17.49
N GLY A 305 -73.27 -8.46 -17.01
CA GLY A 305 -72.69 -8.49 -15.67
C GLY A 305 -71.38 -9.28 -15.57
N ASN A 306 -70.71 -9.54 -16.69
CA ASN A 306 -69.43 -10.23 -16.70
C ASN A 306 -68.35 -9.48 -15.92
N LEU A 307 -68.32 -8.15 -15.99
CA LEU A 307 -67.42 -7.32 -15.19
C LEU A 307 -67.91 -7.23 -13.73
N ILE A 308 -67.06 -7.66 -12.79
CA ILE A 308 -67.33 -7.53 -11.34
C ILE A 308 -66.72 -6.26 -10.79
N ARG A 309 -65.41 -6.05 -10.98
CA ARG A 309 -64.69 -4.92 -10.38
C ARG A 309 -63.37 -4.64 -11.09
N ILE A 310 -62.96 -3.39 -11.04
CA ILE A 310 -61.65 -2.92 -11.48
C ILE A 310 -60.95 -2.25 -10.29
N PHE A 311 -59.65 -2.51 -10.13
CA PHE A 311 -58.78 -1.74 -9.24
C PHE A 311 -57.60 -1.17 -10.03
N ARG A 312 -57.26 0.09 -9.77
CA ARG A 312 -56.04 0.76 -10.26
C ARG A 312 -55.21 1.20 -9.06
N PHE A 313 -53.91 0.96 -9.12
CA PHE A 313 -52.96 1.53 -8.15
C PHE A 313 -52.16 2.63 -8.83
N ASP A 314 -52.26 3.85 -8.32
CA ASP A 314 -51.45 4.97 -8.79
C ASP A 314 -50.10 4.96 -8.05
N ASN A 315 -49.01 4.71 -8.77
CA ASN A 315 -47.67 4.61 -8.17
C ASN A 315 -47.09 5.96 -7.73
N ALA A 316 -47.57 7.08 -8.28
CA ALA A 316 -47.11 8.42 -7.93
C ALA A 316 -47.75 8.90 -6.62
N THR A 317 -49.05 8.64 -6.45
CA THR A 317 -49.81 9.04 -5.25
C THR A 317 -49.92 7.93 -4.20
N GLN A 318 -49.54 6.70 -4.54
CA GLN A 318 -49.72 5.48 -3.74
C GLN A 318 -51.18 5.22 -3.32
N ALA A 319 -52.13 5.67 -4.15
CA ALA A 319 -53.56 5.54 -3.91
C ALA A 319 -54.18 4.38 -4.72
N TRP A 320 -55.26 3.82 -4.18
CA TRP A 320 -56.09 2.83 -4.87
C TRP A 320 -57.38 3.47 -5.34
N ASP A 321 -57.70 3.24 -6.60
CA ASP A 321 -58.99 3.56 -7.19
C ASP A 321 -59.74 2.31 -7.61
N PHE A 322 -61.07 2.37 -7.57
CA PHE A 322 -61.88 1.24 -8.00
C PHE A 322 -63.13 1.64 -8.79
N PHE A 323 -63.60 0.69 -9.59
CA PHE A 323 -64.85 0.79 -10.34
C PHE A 323 -65.62 -0.54 -10.25
N ASP A 324 -66.91 -0.46 -9.95
CA ASP A 324 -67.87 -1.56 -9.97
C ASP A 324 -69.11 -1.10 -10.78
N PRO A 325 -69.51 -1.81 -11.85
CA PRO A 325 -70.55 -1.34 -12.76
C PRO A 325 -71.98 -1.44 -12.18
N ARG A 326 -72.16 -2.09 -11.02
CA ARG A 326 -73.49 -2.27 -10.45
C ARG A 326 -74.02 -0.96 -9.86
N PRO A 327 -75.32 -0.64 -10.05
CA PRO A 327 -75.89 0.64 -9.60
C PRO A 327 -75.69 0.93 -8.11
N GLU A 328 -75.66 -0.10 -7.25
CA GLU A 328 -75.41 0.06 -5.81
C GLU A 328 -74.02 0.66 -5.47
N PHE A 329 -73.04 0.61 -6.38
CA PHE A 329 -71.68 1.14 -6.18
C PHE A 329 -71.42 2.46 -6.92
N ALA A 330 -72.40 2.99 -7.67
CA ALA A 330 -72.21 4.19 -8.49
C ALA A 330 -71.67 5.40 -7.70
N GLY A 331 -72.11 5.56 -6.44
CA GLY A 331 -71.66 6.65 -5.56
C GLY A 331 -70.32 6.41 -4.85
N ALA A 332 -69.76 5.20 -4.94
CA ALA A 332 -68.49 4.82 -4.30
C ALA A 332 -67.33 4.67 -5.30
N ASN A 333 -67.62 4.60 -6.60
CA ASN A 333 -66.60 4.48 -7.64
C ASN A 333 -65.67 5.69 -7.64
N SER A 334 -64.36 5.45 -7.50
CA SER A 334 -63.32 6.49 -7.54
C SER A 334 -62.49 6.45 -8.83
N LEU A 335 -62.44 5.30 -9.52
CA LEU A 335 -61.82 5.17 -10.85
C LEU A 335 -62.79 5.70 -11.91
N THR A 336 -62.79 7.02 -12.12
CA THR A 336 -63.68 7.68 -13.08
C THR A 336 -63.08 7.74 -14.48
N THR A 337 -61.77 7.98 -14.59
CA THR A 337 -61.02 7.99 -15.85
C THR A 337 -59.82 7.05 -15.81
N THR A 338 -59.39 6.62 -16.99
CA THR A 338 -58.16 5.83 -17.20
C THR A 338 -57.40 6.37 -18.39
N VAL A 339 -56.08 6.20 -18.39
CA VAL A 339 -55.19 6.56 -19.50
C VAL A 339 -54.58 5.31 -20.14
N PRO A 340 -54.31 5.30 -21.46
CA PRO A 340 -53.46 4.28 -22.08
C PRO A 340 -52.17 4.04 -21.29
N GLY A 341 -51.84 2.79 -21.03
CA GLY A 341 -50.70 2.36 -20.21
C GLY A 341 -51.03 2.12 -18.72
N ASP A 342 -52.23 2.49 -18.25
CA ASP A 342 -52.66 2.17 -16.88
C ASP A 342 -52.62 0.67 -16.61
N ILE A 343 -52.02 0.30 -15.49
CA ILE A 343 -52.01 -1.09 -15.00
C ILE A 343 -53.19 -1.27 -14.04
N VAL A 344 -54.12 -2.12 -14.43
CA VAL A 344 -55.38 -2.37 -13.72
C VAL A 344 -55.60 -3.85 -13.45
N TRP A 345 -56.22 -4.13 -12.31
CA TRP A 345 -56.75 -5.45 -11.98
C TRP A 345 -58.22 -5.50 -12.36
N VAL A 346 -58.60 -6.43 -13.24
CA VAL A 346 -59.96 -6.59 -13.75
C VAL A 346 -60.49 -7.96 -13.33
N ASN A 347 -61.61 -7.99 -12.60
CA ASN A 347 -62.28 -9.21 -12.20
C ASN A 347 -63.48 -9.50 -13.10
N VAL A 348 -63.49 -10.65 -13.77
CA VAL A 348 -64.59 -11.08 -14.64
C VAL A 348 -65.16 -12.44 -14.25
N VAL A 349 -66.43 -12.69 -14.53
CA VAL A 349 -67.11 -13.97 -14.22
C VAL A 349 -66.80 -15.05 -15.25
N THR A 350 -66.65 -14.68 -16.52
CA THR A 350 -66.47 -15.56 -17.67
C THR A 350 -65.36 -15.03 -18.58
N ARG A 351 -64.75 -15.95 -19.34
CA ARG A 351 -63.67 -15.63 -20.28
C ARG A 351 -64.18 -14.65 -21.35
N GLN A 352 -63.47 -13.55 -21.57
CA GLN A 352 -63.82 -12.54 -22.57
C GLN A 352 -62.55 -11.89 -23.14
N ASP A 353 -62.55 -11.64 -24.46
CA ASP A 353 -61.47 -10.86 -25.08
C ASP A 353 -61.65 -9.37 -24.77
N PHE A 354 -60.55 -8.71 -24.43
CA PHE A 354 -60.52 -7.31 -24.03
C PHE A 354 -59.22 -6.65 -24.53
N GLN A 355 -59.34 -5.57 -25.30
CA GLN A 355 -58.22 -4.79 -25.85
C GLN A 355 -57.09 -5.65 -26.48
N GLY A 356 -57.46 -6.72 -27.20
CA GLY A 356 -56.51 -7.62 -27.87
C GLY A 356 -55.77 -8.60 -26.96
N GLY A 357 -56.21 -8.76 -25.70
CA GLY A 357 -55.88 -9.89 -24.84
C GLY A 357 -57.12 -10.69 -24.46
N THR A 358 -56.95 -11.80 -23.75
CA THR A 358 -58.09 -12.59 -23.21
C THR A 358 -58.08 -12.60 -21.69
N LEU A 359 -59.18 -12.13 -21.09
CA LEU A 359 -59.44 -12.22 -19.66
C LEU A 359 -59.97 -13.61 -19.32
N SER A 360 -59.49 -14.20 -18.23
CA SER A 360 -59.99 -15.46 -17.66
C SER A 360 -60.90 -15.18 -16.45
N PRO A 361 -61.82 -16.10 -16.09
CA PRO A 361 -62.63 -15.95 -14.88
C PRO A 361 -61.76 -15.66 -13.63
N GLY A 362 -62.13 -14.65 -12.85
CA GLY A 362 -61.34 -14.13 -11.73
C GLY A 362 -60.54 -12.87 -12.06
N TRP A 363 -59.52 -12.59 -11.26
CA TRP A 363 -58.68 -11.40 -11.38
C TRP A 363 -57.63 -11.54 -12.48
N ASN A 364 -57.56 -10.53 -13.35
CA ASN A 364 -56.59 -10.41 -14.44
C ASN A 364 -55.83 -9.09 -14.29
N LEU A 365 -54.52 -9.12 -14.42
CA LEU A 365 -53.70 -7.92 -14.51
C LEU A 365 -53.60 -7.49 -15.97
N VAL A 366 -54.00 -6.26 -16.27
CA VAL A 366 -54.11 -5.73 -17.64
C VAL A 366 -53.40 -4.38 -17.72
N SER A 367 -52.60 -4.18 -18.77
CA SER A 367 -52.15 -2.86 -19.18
C SER A 367 -53.13 -2.33 -20.22
N LEU A 368 -53.76 -1.19 -19.97
CA LEU A 368 -54.70 -0.57 -20.90
C LEU A 368 -53.98 -0.08 -22.16
N LYS A 369 -54.63 -0.23 -23.31
CA LYS A 369 -54.15 0.20 -24.63
C LYS A 369 -54.77 1.52 -25.06
#